data_AF-A0A2R7N281-F1
#
_entry.id   AF-A0A2R7N281-F1
#
_cell.length_a   1.000
_cell.length_b   1.000
_cell.length_c   1.000
_cell.angle_alpha   90.00
_cell.angle_beta   90.00
_cell.angle_gamma   90.00
#
_symmetry.space_group_name_H-M   'P 1'
#
loop_
_entity.id
_entity.type
_entity.pdbx_description
1 polymer ?
#
loop_
_entity_poly.entity_id
_entity_poly.type
_entity_poly.pdbx_seq_one_letter_code
_entity_poly.pdbx_strand_id
1 'polypeptide(L)'
;MKKMKLVIATAIFASISLFSQEIKIKKGELLLDNKAVAKVEDKGRLYKFSDMNGKLQFDATIINGRTIGTQSDNGWVEYTGTNGHVKEAGHTEGTFTLSMGKLIVQNAIAQGLITKDGIDEAKVNEFFLTEDRSLSDARKNGIASQKTEAKNEDDLGVSIDFNGNIKNKNGEFLGFITRAYIDASQSQFSSTAMMDKYLEYRVFDINKILIAKLQCSDSDITNESKGLKIYTYDNKEIPMTAKNGMDFKKPLAVDKIADRMVKKLYANGYTLGDMKPVFEGMAKEKNDAINQKKQEAESNAKANSKNLYNIPGYVIGKDGIKKNGEITIMFESIAVKLGTNDTKVYGDAATLHSSDKTEFLKAKDGVKFCAGERCFIGVEGTSMFGGSVFLEILAENNESYVLNDVRNQDDYYLKLANQPRAVYLGERGGFGKRKPEKIKKVFDEYVSCPSLDFSKYDTKTKEGLVNVLNDYQSNCKK
;
A
#
# COMPACT_ATOMS: atom_id res chain seq x y z
N MET A 1 -31.69 30.66 -10.59
CA MET A 1 -30.40 29.94 -10.53
C MET A 1 -30.40 28.49 -11.08
N LYS A 2 -31.51 27.72 -11.04
CA LYS A 2 -31.56 26.37 -11.64
C LYS A 2 -31.52 26.35 -13.19
N LYS A 3 -32.13 27.34 -13.86
CA LYS A 3 -32.14 27.43 -15.33
C LYS A 3 -30.77 27.77 -15.95
N MET A 4 -29.92 28.49 -15.22
CA MET A 4 -28.59 28.90 -15.71
C MET A 4 -27.55 27.78 -15.65
N LYS A 5 -27.72 26.79 -14.75
CA LYS A 5 -26.88 25.59 -14.69
C LYS A 5 -27.22 24.56 -15.79
N LEU A 6 -28.47 24.53 -16.26
CA LEU A 6 -28.88 23.63 -17.35
C LEU A 6 -28.27 24.07 -18.69
N VAL A 7 -28.27 25.38 -18.98
CA VAL A 7 -27.73 25.95 -20.22
C VAL A 7 -26.21 25.79 -20.33
N ILE A 8 -25.48 25.89 -19.21
CA ILE A 8 -24.02 25.68 -19.19
C ILE A 8 -23.69 24.19 -19.39
N ALA A 9 -24.49 23.26 -18.88
CA ALA A 9 -24.31 21.83 -19.13
C ALA A 9 -24.61 21.43 -20.59
N THR A 10 -25.58 22.07 -21.25
CA THR A 10 -25.88 21.83 -22.68
C THR A 10 -24.82 22.44 -23.60
N ALA A 11 -24.24 23.58 -23.23
CA ALA A 11 -23.17 24.23 -23.99
C ALA A 11 -21.84 23.46 -23.92
N ILE A 12 -21.53 22.82 -22.78
CA ILE A 12 -20.33 21.99 -22.63
C ILE A 12 -20.45 20.66 -23.40
N PHE A 13 -21.66 20.11 -23.55
CA PHE A 13 -21.91 18.96 -24.44
C PHE A 13 -21.86 19.32 -25.94
N ALA A 14 -22.21 20.55 -26.31
CA ALA A 14 -22.14 21.00 -27.70
C ALA A 14 -20.69 21.18 -28.21
N SER A 15 -19.74 21.52 -27.33
CA SER A 15 -18.34 21.76 -27.69
C SER A 15 -17.47 20.52 -27.86
N ILE A 16 -18.00 19.30 -27.69
CA ILE A 16 -17.29 18.03 -27.97
C ILE A 16 -17.85 17.32 -29.21
N SER A 17 -18.66 18.02 -30.02
CA SER A 17 -19.10 17.54 -31.33
C SER A 17 -17.97 17.69 -32.36
N LEU A 18 -16.85 17.01 -32.13
CA LEU A 18 -15.91 16.69 -33.20
C LEU A 18 -16.71 15.98 -34.27
N PHE A 19 -16.66 16.49 -35.51
CA PHE A 19 -17.38 16.00 -36.68
C PHE A 19 -17.49 14.46 -36.72
N SER A 20 -18.58 13.92 -36.19
CA SER A 20 -18.89 12.50 -36.39
C SER A 20 -19.48 12.40 -37.78
N GLN A 21 -18.65 12.07 -38.76
CA GLN A 21 -19.08 11.83 -40.13
C GLN A 21 -20.17 10.75 -40.15
N GLU A 22 -21.33 11.08 -40.73
CA GLU A 22 -22.47 10.18 -40.73
C GLU A 22 -22.26 9.05 -41.74
N ILE A 23 -21.97 7.84 -41.26
CA ILE A 23 -21.76 6.65 -42.09
C ILE A 23 -23.09 5.90 -42.27
N LYS A 24 -23.50 5.70 -43.53
CA LYS A 24 -24.68 4.93 -43.95
C LYS A 24 -24.34 3.96 -45.06
N ILE A 25 -24.71 2.68 -44.92
CA ILE A 25 -24.69 1.70 -46.02
C ILE A 25 -26.14 1.42 -46.40
N LYS A 26 -26.54 1.76 -47.62
CA LYS A 26 -27.92 1.60 -48.11
C LYS A 26 -27.92 1.21 -49.58
N LYS A 27 -28.76 0.23 -49.94
CA LYS A 27 -28.99 -0.19 -51.34
C LYS A 27 -27.70 -0.50 -52.14
N GLY A 28 -26.68 -1.07 -51.47
CA GLY A 28 -25.41 -1.40 -52.12
C GLY A 28 -24.44 -0.21 -52.28
N GLU A 29 -24.71 0.92 -51.65
CA GLU A 29 -23.86 2.11 -51.67
C GLU A 29 -23.42 2.50 -50.25
N LEU A 30 -22.21 3.03 -50.14
CA LEU A 30 -21.68 3.72 -48.97
C LEU A 30 -21.92 5.21 -49.12
N LEU A 31 -22.60 5.79 -48.13
CA LEU A 31 -22.83 7.22 -48.02
C LEU A 31 -22.10 7.77 -46.79
N LEU A 32 -21.33 8.83 -47.01
CA LEU A 32 -20.73 9.66 -45.96
C LEU A 32 -21.43 11.01 -45.98
N ASP A 33 -22.02 11.42 -44.87
CA ASP A 33 -22.79 12.67 -44.76
C ASP A 33 -23.88 12.78 -45.85
N ASN A 34 -24.53 11.65 -46.17
CA ASN A 34 -25.54 11.48 -47.22
C ASN A 34 -25.05 11.65 -48.68
N LYS A 35 -23.74 11.77 -48.91
CA LYS A 35 -23.13 11.70 -50.25
C LYS A 35 -22.67 10.29 -50.54
N ALA A 36 -23.07 9.70 -51.67
CA ALA A 36 -22.56 8.41 -52.13
C ALA A 36 -21.08 8.54 -52.51
N VAL A 37 -20.23 7.69 -51.93
CA VAL A 37 -18.77 7.73 -52.11
C VAL A 37 -18.18 6.41 -52.62
N ALA A 38 -18.86 5.29 -52.44
CA ALA A 38 -18.42 3.98 -52.92
C ALA A 38 -19.61 3.02 -53.08
N LYS A 39 -19.40 1.94 -53.83
CA LYS A 39 -20.32 0.79 -53.87
C LYS A 39 -19.85 -0.27 -52.87
N VAL A 40 -20.79 -0.88 -52.17
CA VAL A 40 -20.53 -1.91 -51.14
C VAL A 40 -21.39 -3.13 -51.38
N GLU A 41 -20.74 -4.27 -51.58
CA GLU A 41 -21.41 -5.58 -51.54
C GLU A 41 -21.23 -6.18 -50.14
N ASP A 42 -22.33 -6.38 -49.42
CA ASP A 42 -22.35 -6.98 -48.09
C ASP A 42 -22.75 -8.46 -48.20
N LYS A 43 -21.80 -9.37 -47.95
CA LYS A 43 -22.02 -10.82 -47.83
C LYS A 43 -21.90 -11.28 -46.38
N GLY A 44 -22.48 -10.50 -45.47
CA GLY A 44 -22.59 -10.78 -44.03
C GLY A 44 -21.29 -10.54 -43.27
N ARG A 45 -20.24 -11.30 -43.59
CA ARG A 45 -18.91 -11.19 -42.96
C ARG A 45 -17.82 -10.63 -43.88
N LEU A 46 -18.05 -10.65 -45.18
CA LEU A 46 -17.15 -10.12 -46.19
C LEU A 46 -17.81 -8.92 -46.87
N TYR A 47 -17.10 -7.78 -46.87
CA TYR A 47 -17.54 -6.55 -47.50
C TYR A 47 -16.63 -6.24 -48.67
N LYS A 48 -17.20 -6.04 -49.86
CA LYS A 48 -16.43 -5.65 -51.04
C LYS A 48 -16.66 -4.18 -51.36
N PHE A 49 -15.58 -3.42 -51.48
CA PHE A 49 -15.62 -1.99 -51.76
C PHE A 49 -15.17 -1.72 -53.19
N SER A 50 -16.07 -1.14 -53.97
CA SER A 50 -15.81 -0.71 -55.34
C SER A 50 -15.98 0.80 -55.46
N ASP A 51 -15.31 1.39 -56.45
CA ASP A 51 -15.56 2.79 -56.81
C ASP A 51 -17.00 3.00 -57.33
N MET A 52 -17.37 4.25 -57.61
CA MET A 52 -18.70 4.57 -58.16
C MET A 52 -18.93 3.99 -59.56
N ASN A 53 -17.86 3.68 -60.30
CA ASN A 53 -17.90 3.01 -61.61
C ASN A 53 -18.11 1.49 -61.49
N GLY A 54 -17.97 0.92 -60.29
CA GLY A 54 -18.09 -0.51 -60.03
C GLY A 54 -16.78 -1.29 -60.11
N LYS A 55 -15.63 -0.63 -60.29
CA LYS A 55 -14.31 -1.28 -60.23
C LYS A 55 -13.99 -1.62 -58.78
N LEU A 56 -13.76 -2.92 -58.52
CA LEU A 56 -13.37 -3.43 -57.20
C LEU A 56 -12.02 -2.85 -56.78
N GLN A 57 -11.91 -2.42 -55.53
CA GLN A 57 -10.70 -1.83 -54.97
C GLN A 57 -10.12 -2.72 -53.86
N PHE A 58 -10.96 -3.18 -52.93
CA PHE A 58 -10.54 -4.12 -51.88
C PHE A 58 -11.74 -4.82 -51.22
N ASP A 59 -11.46 -5.93 -50.56
CA ASP A 59 -12.37 -6.64 -49.66
C ASP A 59 -11.97 -6.38 -48.19
N ALA A 60 -12.93 -6.47 -47.26
CA ALA A 60 -12.67 -6.33 -45.83
C ALA A 60 -13.52 -7.28 -44.99
N THR A 61 -12.91 -7.83 -43.93
CA THR A 61 -13.54 -8.75 -42.97
C THR A 61 -13.20 -8.33 -41.54
N ILE A 62 -14.19 -8.34 -40.64
CA ILE A 62 -13.92 -8.13 -39.22
C ILE A 62 -13.52 -9.44 -38.56
N ILE A 63 -12.39 -9.40 -37.89
CA ILE A 63 -11.93 -10.42 -36.96
C ILE A 63 -12.25 -9.93 -35.54
N ASN A 64 -13.12 -10.67 -34.86
CA ASN A 64 -13.51 -10.36 -33.48
C ASN A 64 -12.33 -10.57 -32.52
N GLY A 65 -12.26 -9.71 -31.50
CA GLY A 65 -11.34 -9.85 -30.39
C GLY A 65 -11.60 -11.11 -29.57
N ARG A 66 -10.53 -11.66 -28.99
CA ARG A 66 -10.58 -12.84 -28.12
C ARG A 66 -9.52 -12.72 -27.02
N THR A 67 -9.83 -13.26 -25.84
CA THR A 67 -8.81 -13.47 -24.81
C THR A 67 -8.37 -14.92 -24.83
N ILE A 68 -7.06 -15.11 -25.03
CA ILE A 68 -6.38 -16.39 -25.05
C ILE A 68 -5.34 -16.32 -23.92
N GLY A 69 -5.66 -16.90 -22.75
CA GLY A 69 -4.81 -16.87 -21.54
C GLY A 69 -4.53 -15.45 -21.05
N THR A 70 -3.25 -15.04 -21.06
CA THR A 70 -2.82 -13.64 -20.75
C THR A 70 -3.02 -12.66 -21.90
N GLN A 71 -3.13 -13.16 -23.12
CA GLN A 71 -3.13 -12.35 -24.32
C GLN A 71 -4.58 -12.04 -24.68
N SER A 72 -4.97 -10.78 -24.56
CA SER A 72 -6.22 -10.29 -25.10
C SER A 72 -5.91 -9.46 -26.34
N ASP A 73 -6.61 -9.74 -27.43
CA ASP A 73 -6.61 -8.87 -28.59
C ASP A 73 -8.00 -8.25 -28.76
N ASN A 74 -8.02 -7.00 -29.20
CA ASN A 74 -9.27 -6.27 -29.42
C ASN A 74 -9.97 -6.71 -30.72
N GLY A 75 -9.36 -7.61 -31.50
CA GLY A 75 -9.73 -7.91 -32.88
C GLY A 75 -9.09 -6.94 -33.87
N TRP A 76 -9.34 -7.19 -35.16
CA TRP A 76 -8.85 -6.34 -36.24
C TRP A 76 -9.77 -6.40 -37.45
N VAL A 77 -9.52 -5.52 -38.42
CA VAL A 77 -10.05 -5.63 -39.78
C VAL A 77 -8.97 -6.22 -40.66
N GLU A 78 -9.30 -7.30 -41.36
CA GLU A 78 -8.46 -7.88 -42.42
C GLU A 78 -8.93 -7.29 -43.75
N TYR A 79 -8.01 -6.63 -44.46
CA TYR A 79 -8.23 -6.09 -45.79
C TYR A 79 -7.51 -6.92 -46.85
N THR A 80 -8.17 -7.18 -47.97
CA THR A 80 -7.58 -7.92 -49.10
C THR A 80 -7.64 -7.06 -50.35
N GLY A 81 -6.47 -6.74 -50.90
CA GLY A 81 -6.37 -5.99 -52.15
C GLY A 81 -6.72 -6.85 -53.37
N THR A 82 -6.95 -6.22 -54.53
CA THR A 82 -7.17 -6.94 -55.79
C THR A 82 -5.97 -7.76 -56.26
N ASN A 83 -4.77 -7.46 -55.76
CA ASN A 83 -3.54 -8.23 -55.98
C ASN A 83 -3.43 -9.47 -55.06
N GLY A 84 -4.39 -9.69 -54.15
CA GLY A 84 -4.40 -10.79 -53.20
C GLY A 84 -3.56 -10.56 -51.94
N HIS A 85 -2.82 -9.45 -51.85
CA HIS A 85 -2.11 -9.10 -50.61
C HIS A 85 -3.10 -8.75 -49.51
N VAL A 86 -2.78 -9.18 -48.30
CA VAL A 86 -3.59 -8.92 -47.12
C VAL A 86 -2.88 -7.95 -46.17
N LYS A 87 -3.66 -7.05 -45.58
CA LYS A 87 -3.22 -6.13 -44.53
C LYS A 87 -4.17 -6.23 -43.35
N GLU A 88 -3.62 -6.26 -42.14
CA GLU A 88 -4.39 -6.28 -40.91
C GLU A 88 -4.27 -4.95 -40.18
N ALA A 89 -5.40 -4.42 -39.69
CA ALA A 89 -5.42 -3.20 -38.90
C ALA A 89 -6.27 -3.40 -37.64
N GLY A 90 -5.69 -3.16 -36.46
CA GLY A 90 -6.43 -3.18 -35.20
C GLY A 90 -7.61 -2.22 -35.23
N HIS A 91 -8.68 -2.55 -34.49
CA HIS A 91 -9.86 -1.68 -34.43
C HIS A 91 -9.52 -0.30 -33.84
N THR A 92 -10.05 0.76 -34.45
CA THR A 92 -9.99 2.12 -33.89
C THR A 92 -10.69 2.20 -32.54
N GLU A 93 -9.99 2.70 -31.51
CA GLU A 93 -10.53 2.87 -30.16
C GLU A 93 -11.68 3.91 -30.10
N GLY A 94 -12.71 3.64 -29.29
CA GLY A 94 -13.66 4.67 -28.85
C GLY A 94 -15.03 4.76 -29.53
N THR A 95 -15.36 3.91 -30.53
CA THR A 95 -16.68 3.95 -31.20
C THR A 95 -17.46 2.65 -31.06
N PHE A 96 -18.47 2.65 -30.19
CA PHE A 96 -19.48 1.58 -30.16
C PHE A 96 -20.40 1.69 -31.38
N THR A 97 -20.37 0.70 -32.27
CA THR A 97 -21.33 0.57 -33.37
C THR A 97 -21.86 -0.86 -33.43
N LEU A 98 -23.19 -1.00 -33.52
CA LEU A 98 -23.85 -2.30 -33.71
C LEU A 98 -23.78 -2.80 -35.16
N SER A 99 -23.26 -1.99 -36.10
CA SER A 99 -23.11 -2.34 -37.51
C SER A 99 -21.65 -2.63 -37.85
N MET A 100 -21.38 -3.89 -38.23
CA MET A 100 -20.07 -4.36 -38.70
C MET A 100 -19.58 -3.56 -39.91
N GLY A 101 -20.44 -3.32 -40.91
CA GLY A 101 -20.09 -2.51 -42.07
C GLY A 101 -19.67 -1.08 -41.70
N LYS A 102 -20.31 -0.44 -40.71
CA LYS A 102 -19.89 0.89 -40.25
C LYS A 102 -18.51 0.86 -39.59
N LEU A 103 -18.22 -0.16 -38.79
CA LEU A 103 -16.91 -0.32 -38.14
C LEU A 103 -15.79 -0.50 -39.17
N ILE A 104 -16.03 -1.32 -40.21
CA ILE A 104 -15.09 -1.50 -41.33
C ILE A 104 -14.83 -0.16 -42.01
N VAL A 105 -15.87 0.60 -42.32
CA VAL A 105 -15.73 1.90 -42.99
C VAL A 105 -14.96 2.89 -42.11
N GLN A 106 -15.21 2.93 -40.80
CA GLN A 106 -14.44 3.79 -39.88
C GLN A 106 -12.95 3.46 -39.91
N ASN A 107 -12.60 2.17 -39.86
CA ASN A 107 -11.21 1.73 -39.96
C ASN A 107 -10.63 2.05 -41.35
N ALA A 108 -11.38 1.86 -42.43
CA ALA A 108 -10.94 2.17 -43.78
C ALA A 108 -10.69 3.68 -43.98
N ILE A 109 -11.51 4.54 -43.38
CA ILE A 109 -11.29 5.99 -43.33
C ILE A 109 -10.02 6.32 -42.53
N ALA A 110 -9.82 5.67 -41.37
CA ALA A 110 -8.63 5.88 -40.55
C ALA A 110 -7.33 5.46 -41.26
N GLN A 111 -7.39 4.43 -42.11
CA GLN A 111 -6.28 4.00 -42.99
C GLN A 111 -6.15 4.86 -44.26
N GLY A 112 -7.04 5.84 -44.49
CA GLY A 112 -7.03 6.68 -45.68
C GLY A 112 -7.50 6.00 -46.96
N LEU A 113 -8.08 4.80 -46.88
CA LEU A 113 -8.57 4.05 -48.05
C LEU A 113 -9.87 4.65 -48.60
N ILE A 114 -10.70 5.22 -47.71
CA ILE A 114 -11.96 5.88 -48.06
C ILE A 114 -11.91 7.31 -47.55
N THR A 115 -12.30 8.25 -48.39
CA THR A 115 -12.40 9.68 -48.07
C THR A 115 -13.82 10.19 -48.31
N LYS A 116 -14.09 11.44 -47.93
CA LYS A 116 -15.35 12.15 -48.24
C LYS A 116 -15.65 12.26 -49.75
N ASP A 117 -14.64 12.04 -50.59
CA ASP A 117 -14.73 12.17 -52.05
C ASP A 117 -14.78 10.82 -52.77
N GLY A 118 -14.53 9.72 -52.07
CA GLY A 118 -14.51 8.38 -52.63
C GLY A 118 -13.36 7.53 -52.11
N ILE A 119 -13.18 6.36 -52.72
CA ILE A 119 -12.00 5.52 -52.51
C ILE A 119 -10.78 6.23 -53.10
N ASP A 120 -9.71 6.35 -52.32
CA ASP A 120 -8.42 6.88 -52.80
C ASP A 120 -7.61 5.75 -53.43
N GLU A 121 -7.66 5.63 -54.76
CA GLU A 121 -6.97 4.55 -55.47
C GLU A 121 -5.45 4.57 -55.26
N ALA A 122 -4.84 5.74 -55.11
CA ALA A 122 -3.40 5.83 -54.89
C ALA A 122 -3.04 5.26 -53.51
N LYS A 123 -3.82 5.61 -52.48
CA LYS A 123 -3.66 5.06 -51.13
C LYS A 123 -3.96 3.57 -51.06
N VAL A 124 -4.99 3.09 -51.76
CA VAL A 124 -5.29 1.65 -51.86
C VAL A 124 -4.11 0.91 -52.48
N ASN A 125 -3.58 1.39 -53.60
CA ASN A 125 -2.43 0.76 -54.26
C ASN A 125 -1.20 0.75 -53.36
N GLU A 126 -0.91 1.86 -52.66
CA GLU A 126 0.18 1.98 -51.69
C GLU A 126 0.01 1.00 -50.52
N PHE A 127 -1.20 0.93 -49.94
CA PHE A 127 -1.52 0.10 -48.78
C PHE A 127 -1.30 -1.39 -49.05
N PHE A 128 -1.65 -1.87 -50.25
CA PHE A 128 -1.48 -3.28 -50.64
C PHE A 128 -0.16 -3.58 -51.36
N LEU A 129 0.84 -2.68 -51.35
CA LEU A 129 2.18 -2.99 -51.89
C LEU A 129 2.85 -4.14 -51.15
N THR A 130 2.52 -4.34 -49.87
CA THR A 130 3.11 -5.35 -48.99
C THR A 130 2.02 -6.14 -48.28
N GLU A 131 2.34 -7.36 -47.84
CA GLU A 131 1.47 -8.14 -46.96
C GLU A 131 1.78 -7.81 -45.48
N ASP A 132 0.77 -7.89 -44.62
CA ASP A 132 0.88 -7.83 -43.16
C ASP A 132 -0.13 -8.79 -42.54
N ARG A 133 0.40 -9.82 -41.87
CA ARG A 133 -0.33 -10.85 -41.13
C ARG A 133 0.05 -10.87 -39.64
N SER A 134 0.67 -9.79 -39.15
CA SER A 134 1.29 -9.75 -37.83
C SER A 134 0.32 -10.03 -36.69
N LEU A 135 -0.95 -9.60 -36.80
CA LEU A 135 -1.97 -9.82 -35.77
C LEU A 135 -2.47 -11.27 -35.80
N SER A 136 -2.77 -11.80 -36.98
CA SER A 136 -3.09 -13.22 -37.18
C SER A 136 -1.99 -14.14 -36.66
N ASP A 137 -0.74 -13.85 -37.00
CA ASP A 137 0.40 -14.69 -36.65
C ASP A 137 0.72 -14.58 -35.16
N ALA A 138 0.62 -13.39 -34.56
CA ALA A 138 0.68 -13.24 -33.10
C ALA A 138 -0.37 -14.09 -32.40
N ARG A 139 -1.63 -14.08 -32.87
CA ARG A 139 -2.69 -14.91 -32.31
C ARG A 139 -2.41 -16.41 -32.47
N LYS A 140 -1.96 -16.86 -33.65
CA LYS A 140 -1.58 -18.27 -33.89
C LYS A 140 -0.45 -18.72 -32.97
N ASN A 141 0.58 -17.89 -32.80
CA ASN A 141 1.70 -18.16 -31.92
C ASN A 141 1.26 -18.25 -30.45
N GLY A 142 0.36 -17.36 -30.01
CA GLY A 142 -0.26 -17.43 -28.69
C GLY A 142 -1.01 -18.74 -28.45
N ILE A 143 -1.81 -19.18 -29.43
CA ILE A 143 -2.51 -20.49 -29.37
C ILE A 143 -1.53 -21.65 -29.30
N ALA A 144 -0.45 -21.63 -30.09
CA ALA A 144 0.57 -22.67 -30.11
C ALA A 144 1.34 -22.76 -28.79
N SER A 145 1.68 -21.61 -28.20
CA SER A 145 2.31 -21.54 -26.87
C SER A 145 1.42 -22.17 -25.81
N GLN A 146 0.13 -21.84 -25.79
CA GLN A 146 -0.80 -22.42 -24.83
C GLN A 146 -1.02 -23.91 -24.99
N LYS A 147 -1.02 -24.41 -26.24
CA LYS A 147 -1.09 -25.84 -26.48
C LYS A 147 0.15 -26.56 -25.94
N THR A 148 1.32 -25.92 -26.03
CA THR A 148 2.58 -26.45 -25.48
C THR A 148 2.56 -26.43 -23.95
N GLU A 149 2.16 -25.32 -23.34
CA GLU A 149 1.96 -25.22 -21.89
C GLU A 149 0.98 -26.29 -21.40
N ALA A 150 -0.17 -26.43 -22.08
CA ALA A 150 -1.19 -27.39 -21.70
C ALA A 150 -0.69 -28.83 -21.76
N LYS A 151 0.16 -29.16 -22.74
CA LYS A 151 0.81 -30.46 -22.85
C LYS A 151 1.79 -30.70 -21.69
N ASN A 152 2.63 -29.72 -21.39
CA ASN A 152 3.57 -29.80 -20.27
C ASN A 152 2.83 -29.97 -18.92
N GLU A 153 1.71 -29.26 -18.75
CA GLU A 153 0.81 -29.40 -17.60
C GLU A 153 0.18 -30.80 -17.53
N ASP A 154 -0.23 -31.37 -18.67
CA ASP A 154 -0.82 -32.72 -18.75
C ASP A 154 0.21 -33.81 -18.40
N ASP A 155 1.48 -33.64 -18.81
CA ASP A 155 2.58 -34.56 -18.55
C ASP A 155 2.95 -34.68 -17.05
N LEU A 156 2.47 -33.76 -16.20
CA LEU A 156 2.63 -33.83 -14.73
C LEU A 156 1.80 -34.97 -14.11
N GLY A 157 0.79 -35.48 -14.82
CA GLY A 157 0.01 -36.66 -14.43
C GLY A 157 -0.92 -36.45 -13.23
N VAL A 158 -1.34 -35.21 -12.97
CA VAL A 158 -2.35 -34.91 -11.94
C VAL A 158 -3.75 -35.17 -12.50
N SER A 159 -4.63 -35.77 -11.70
CA SER A 159 -5.99 -36.16 -12.10
C SER A 159 -7.02 -35.89 -11.01
N ILE A 160 -8.29 -35.85 -11.40
CA ILE A 160 -9.45 -35.66 -10.51
C ILE A 160 -10.34 -36.90 -10.60
N ASP A 161 -10.72 -37.49 -9.47
CA ASP A 161 -11.68 -38.60 -9.44
C ASP A 161 -13.14 -38.11 -9.35
N PHE A 162 -14.11 -39.03 -9.42
CA PHE A 162 -15.54 -38.69 -9.42
C PHE A 162 -16.03 -38.02 -8.13
N ASN A 163 -15.27 -38.12 -7.03
CA ASN A 163 -15.57 -37.45 -5.77
C ASN A 163 -14.90 -36.07 -5.67
N GLY A 164 -14.17 -35.65 -6.71
CA GLY A 164 -13.40 -34.40 -6.71
C GLY A 164 -12.06 -34.52 -6.00
N ASN A 165 -11.58 -35.72 -5.68
CA ASN A 165 -10.24 -35.88 -5.09
C ASN A 165 -9.17 -35.69 -6.16
N ILE A 166 -8.13 -34.95 -5.81
CA ILE A 166 -6.97 -34.70 -6.64
C ILE A 166 -5.89 -35.73 -6.31
N LYS A 167 -5.36 -36.39 -7.34
CA LYS A 167 -4.31 -37.39 -7.20
C LYS A 167 -3.15 -37.09 -8.13
N ASN A 168 -1.93 -37.36 -7.68
CA ASN A 168 -0.76 -37.29 -8.55
C ASN A 168 -0.65 -38.54 -9.45
N LYS A 169 0.41 -38.58 -10.27
CA LYS A 169 0.69 -39.70 -11.19
C LYS A 169 0.86 -41.06 -10.52
N ASN A 170 1.22 -41.08 -9.24
CA ASN A 170 1.38 -42.30 -8.43
C ASN A 170 0.07 -42.71 -7.73
N GLY A 171 -1.01 -41.92 -7.86
CA GLY A 171 -2.28 -42.14 -7.18
C GLY A 171 -2.35 -41.60 -5.76
N GLU A 172 -1.34 -40.87 -5.29
CA GLU A 172 -1.32 -40.28 -3.95
C GLU A 172 -2.34 -39.14 -3.86
N PHE A 173 -3.10 -39.10 -2.76
CA PHE A 173 -4.08 -38.06 -2.50
C PHE A 173 -3.40 -36.74 -2.16
N LEU A 174 -3.68 -35.71 -2.96
CA LEU A 174 -3.09 -34.39 -2.82
C LEU A 174 -4.06 -33.35 -2.21
N GLY A 175 -5.36 -33.63 -2.24
CA GLY A 175 -6.38 -32.67 -1.83
C GLY A 175 -7.66 -32.87 -2.63
N PHE A 176 -8.53 -31.88 -2.68
CA PHE A 176 -9.81 -32.00 -3.36
C PHE A 176 -10.25 -30.68 -4.00
N ILE A 177 -11.03 -30.79 -5.06
CA ILE A 177 -11.66 -29.67 -5.76
C ILE A 177 -13.17 -29.74 -5.59
N THR A 178 -13.78 -28.58 -5.42
CA THR A 178 -15.25 -28.41 -5.37
C THR A 178 -15.69 -27.36 -6.37
N ARG A 179 -16.97 -27.40 -6.76
CA ARG A 179 -17.62 -26.40 -7.61
C ARG A 179 -18.93 -25.99 -6.97
N ALA A 180 -19.14 -24.68 -6.83
CA ALA A 180 -20.38 -24.09 -6.30
C ALA A 180 -20.93 -23.04 -7.26
N TYR A 181 -22.25 -22.85 -7.27
CA TYR A 181 -22.85 -21.66 -7.88
C TYR A 181 -22.64 -20.47 -6.97
N ILE A 182 -22.36 -19.30 -7.57
CA ILE A 182 -22.23 -18.03 -6.85
C ILE A 182 -23.20 -17.00 -7.44
N ASP A 183 -23.59 -16.03 -6.61
CA ASP A 183 -24.42 -14.93 -7.06
C ASP A 183 -23.66 -14.00 -8.00
N ALA A 184 -24.38 -13.34 -8.90
CA ALA A 184 -23.82 -12.35 -9.81
C ALA A 184 -23.06 -11.23 -9.08
N SER A 185 -23.50 -10.83 -7.88
CA SER A 185 -22.84 -9.81 -7.06
C SER A 185 -21.49 -10.26 -6.49
N GLN A 186 -21.22 -11.56 -6.45
CA GLN A 186 -19.97 -12.15 -5.96
C GLN A 186 -19.02 -12.54 -7.10
N SER A 187 -19.52 -12.50 -8.33
CA SER A 187 -18.77 -12.82 -9.54
C SER A 187 -17.96 -11.61 -10.01
N GLN A 188 -16.70 -11.85 -10.35
CA GLN A 188 -15.88 -10.90 -11.10
C GLN A 188 -16.36 -10.70 -12.54
N PHE A 189 -17.22 -11.59 -13.05
CA PHE A 189 -17.81 -11.48 -14.38
C PHE A 189 -19.06 -10.61 -14.28
N SER A 190 -18.97 -9.38 -14.77
CA SER A 190 -20.15 -8.59 -15.10
C SER A 190 -20.68 -9.04 -16.47
N SER A 191 -21.68 -9.92 -16.48
CA SER A 191 -22.45 -10.23 -17.69
C SER A 191 -23.61 -9.26 -17.84
N THR A 192 -23.85 -8.80 -19.06
CA THR A 192 -25.10 -8.12 -19.47
C THR A 192 -26.17 -9.12 -19.90
N ALA A 193 -25.86 -10.41 -20.01
CA ALA A 193 -26.81 -11.45 -20.37
C ALA A 193 -27.58 -11.90 -19.12
N MET A 194 -28.89 -11.69 -19.11
CA MET A 194 -29.82 -12.05 -18.01
C MET A 194 -29.84 -13.54 -17.61
N MET A 195 -29.05 -14.42 -18.25
CA MET A 195 -29.19 -15.88 -18.17
C MET A 195 -27.91 -16.65 -17.78
N ASP A 196 -26.75 -16.00 -17.66
CA ASP A 196 -25.51 -16.69 -17.28
C ASP A 196 -25.53 -17.08 -15.80
N LYS A 197 -25.16 -18.32 -15.48
CA LYS A 197 -24.88 -18.75 -14.12
C LYS A 197 -23.40 -18.62 -13.84
N TYR A 198 -23.07 -18.19 -12.62
CA TYR A 198 -21.69 -18.06 -12.18
C TYR A 198 -21.32 -19.22 -11.28
N LEU A 199 -20.10 -19.71 -11.48
CA LEU A 199 -19.52 -20.85 -10.80
C LEU A 199 -18.22 -20.41 -10.12
N GLU A 200 -17.93 -21.00 -8.98
CA GLU A 200 -16.62 -20.91 -8.34
C GLU A 200 -16.07 -22.32 -8.08
N TYR A 201 -14.92 -22.60 -8.67
CA TYR A 201 -14.11 -23.76 -8.38
C TYR A 201 -13.17 -23.43 -7.22
N ARG A 202 -13.04 -24.34 -6.27
CA ARG A 202 -12.16 -24.18 -5.10
C ARG A 202 -11.31 -25.42 -4.93
N VAL A 203 -10.00 -25.23 -4.88
CA VAL A 203 -9.02 -26.29 -4.64
C VAL A 203 -8.52 -26.19 -3.21
N PHE A 204 -8.55 -27.32 -2.52
CA PHE A 204 -8.13 -27.47 -1.14
C PHE A 204 -7.00 -28.51 -1.04
N ASP A 205 -6.15 -28.35 -0.02
CA ASP A 205 -5.14 -29.33 0.35
C ASP A 205 -5.76 -30.52 1.13
N ILE A 206 -4.94 -31.46 1.61
CA ILE A 206 -5.43 -32.62 2.38
C ILE A 206 -6.05 -32.23 3.73
N ASN A 207 -5.68 -31.06 4.27
CA ASN A 207 -6.19 -30.51 5.53
C ASN A 207 -7.41 -29.61 5.35
N LYS A 208 -7.98 -29.52 4.13
CA LYS A 208 -9.10 -28.65 3.78
C LYS A 208 -8.75 -27.15 3.84
N ILE A 209 -7.48 -26.79 3.72
CA ILE A 209 -7.04 -25.39 3.57
C ILE A 209 -7.26 -24.98 2.12
N LEU A 210 -7.93 -23.83 1.91
CA LEU A 210 -8.17 -23.30 0.57
C LEU A 210 -6.86 -22.83 -0.06
N ILE A 211 -6.46 -23.46 -1.16
CA ILE A 211 -5.23 -23.15 -1.88
C ILE A 211 -5.50 -22.16 -3.00
N ALA A 212 -6.62 -22.35 -3.71
CA ALA A 212 -6.98 -21.47 -4.82
C ALA A 212 -8.47 -21.49 -5.13
N LYS A 213 -8.93 -20.43 -5.78
CA LYS A 213 -10.28 -20.29 -6.32
C LYS A 213 -10.23 -19.84 -7.79
N LEU A 214 -11.21 -20.25 -8.57
CA LEU A 214 -11.44 -19.78 -9.93
C LEU A 214 -12.92 -19.52 -10.12
N GLN A 215 -13.26 -18.29 -10.49
CA GLN A 215 -14.61 -17.95 -10.89
C GLN A 215 -14.76 -18.09 -12.40
N CYS A 216 -15.92 -18.55 -12.86
CA CYS A 216 -16.27 -18.58 -14.28
C CYS A 216 -17.79 -18.45 -14.48
N SER A 217 -18.21 -18.29 -15.73
CA SER A 217 -19.58 -18.43 -16.17
C SER A 217 -19.81 -19.85 -16.74
N ASP A 218 -21.06 -20.29 -16.79
CA ASP A 218 -21.51 -21.45 -17.58
C ASP A 218 -21.59 -21.20 -19.10
N SER A 219 -20.98 -20.12 -19.57
CA SER A 219 -20.81 -19.76 -20.98
C SER A 219 -19.32 -19.69 -21.34
N ASP A 220 -18.86 -20.59 -22.21
CA ASP A 220 -17.50 -20.56 -22.75
C ASP A 220 -17.21 -19.22 -23.46
N ILE A 221 -18.21 -18.63 -24.11
CA ILE A 221 -18.08 -17.32 -24.79
C ILE A 221 -17.80 -16.22 -23.76
N THR A 222 -18.54 -16.21 -22.65
CA THR A 222 -18.33 -15.25 -21.56
C THR A 222 -16.93 -15.44 -20.95
N ASN A 223 -16.52 -16.68 -20.71
CA ASN A 223 -15.21 -17.02 -20.19
C ASN A 223 -14.06 -16.61 -21.13
N GLU A 224 -14.19 -16.85 -22.43
CA GLU A 224 -13.21 -16.43 -23.44
C GLU A 224 -13.14 -14.91 -23.60
N SER A 225 -14.24 -14.19 -23.42
CA SER A 225 -14.23 -12.73 -23.53
C SER A 225 -13.52 -12.07 -22.35
N LYS A 226 -13.74 -12.58 -21.13
CA LYS A 226 -13.21 -11.98 -19.89
C LYS A 226 -11.87 -12.58 -19.45
N GLY A 227 -11.53 -13.77 -19.92
CA GLY A 227 -10.40 -14.56 -19.46
C GLY A 227 -10.69 -15.29 -18.14
N LEU A 228 -10.08 -16.46 -17.96
CA LEU A 228 -10.12 -17.20 -16.69
C LEU A 228 -8.86 -16.92 -15.88
N LYS A 229 -9.05 -16.71 -14.58
CA LYS A 229 -7.96 -16.45 -13.63
C LYS A 229 -8.14 -17.31 -12.38
N ILE A 230 -7.05 -17.95 -11.98
CA ILE A 230 -6.93 -18.67 -10.72
C ILE A 230 -6.36 -17.71 -9.69
N TYR A 231 -7.04 -17.54 -8.57
CA TYR A 231 -6.59 -16.74 -7.43
C TYR A 231 -6.11 -17.67 -6.33
N THR A 232 -4.86 -17.50 -5.93
CA THR A 232 -4.16 -18.38 -4.98
C THR A 232 -4.13 -17.77 -3.58
N TYR A 233 -3.83 -18.59 -2.57
CA TYR A 233 -3.78 -18.15 -1.16
C TYR A 233 -2.73 -17.04 -0.90
N ASP A 234 -1.69 -16.96 -1.72
CA ASP A 234 -0.63 -15.95 -1.67
C ASP A 234 -0.92 -14.74 -2.57
N ASN A 235 -2.19 -14.57 -2.98
CA ASN A 235 -2.69 -13.48 -3.81
C ASN A 235 -2.06 -13.39 -5.22
N LYS A 236 -1.52 -14.49 -5.75
CA LYS A 236 -1.11 -14.54 -7.16
C LYS A 236 -2.29 -14.85 -8.05
N GLU A 237 -2.31 -14.21 -9.22
CA GLU A 237 -3.25 -14.48 -10.30
C GLU A 237 -2.56 -15.34 -11.37
N ILE A 238 -3.11 -16.53 -11.64
CA ILE A 238 -2.62 -17.41 -12.70
C ILE A 238 -3.66 -17.45 -13.82
N PRO A 239 -3.35 -16.90 -15.00
CA PRO A 239 -4.24 -16.89 -16.15
C PRO A 239 -4.36 -18.30 -16.75
N MET A 240 -5.57 -18.62 -17.23
CA MET A 240 -5.90 -19.94 -17.74
C MET A 240 -6.83 -19.85 -18.96
N THR A 241 -6.77 -20.86 -19.83
CA THR A 241 -7.75 -21.06 -20.91
C THR A 241 -8.31 -22.46 -20.81
N ALA A 242 -9.63 -22.59 -20.75
CA ALA A 242 -10.33 -23.87 -20.79
C ALA A 242 -11.75 -23.66 -21.33
N LYS A 243 -12.31 -24.72 -21.94
CA LYS A 243 -13.68 -24.73 -22.47
C LYS A 243 -14.40 -26.00 -22.03
N ASN A 244 -15.59 -25.87 -21.46
CA ASN A 244 -16.39 -27.03 -21.02
C ASN A 244 -17.43 -27.48 -22.06
N GLY A 245 -17.64 -26.69 -23.11
CA GLY A 245 -18.72 -26.88 -24.07
C GLY A 245 -20.08 -26.53 -23.46
N MET A 246 -21.16 -27.12 -23.98
CA MET A 246 -22.53 -26.78 -23.58
C MET A 246 -22.99 -27.40 -22.25
N ASP A 247 -22.13 -28.12 -21.53
CA ASP A 247 -22.53 -28.91 -20.35
C ASP A 247 -21.58 -28.70 -19.17
N PHE A 248 -21.94 -27.72 -18.33
CA PHE A 248 -21.28 -27.37 -17.07
C PHE A 248 -21.82 -28.17 -15.87
N LYS A 249 -22.71 -29.16 -16.10
CA LYS A 249 -23.23 -30.04 -15.03
C LYS A 249 -22.46 -31.35 -14.91
N LYS A 250 -21.44 -31.56 -15.73
CA LYS A 250 -20.58 -32.73 -15.69
C LYS A 250 -19.92 -32.93 -14.32
N PRO A 251 -19.65 -34.20 -13.91
CA PRO A 251 -18.79 -34.49 -12.77
C PRO A 251 -17.42 -33.83 -12.92
N LEU A 252 -16.79 -33.46 -11.80
CA LEU A 252 -15.49 -32.78 -11.78
C LEU A 252 -14.38 -33.61 -12.45
N ALA A 253 -14.48 -34.94 -12.42
CA ALA A 253 -13.55 -35.86 -13.08
C ALA A 253 -13.44 -35.68 -14.61
N VAL A 254 -14.46 -35.13 -15.25
CA VAL A 254 -14.50 -34.92 -16.72
C VAL A 254 -14.75 -33.45 -17.09
N ASP A 255 -14.67 -32.56 -16.09
CA ASP A 255 -14.79 -31.12 -16.25
C ASP A 255 -13.42 -30.55 -16.66
N LYS A 256 -13.35 -29.97 -17.86
CA LYS A 256 -12.11 -29.45 -18.44
C LYS A 256 -11.62 -28.19 -17.73
N ILE A 257 -12.51 -27.40 -17.14
CA ILE A 257 -12.12 -26.24 -16.33
C ILE A 257 -11.49 -26.72 -15.02
N ALA A 258 -12.11 -27.70 -14.35
CA ALA A 258 -11.57 -28.30 -13.13
C ALA A 258 -10.19 -28.95 -13.38
N ASP A 259 -10.09 -29.79 -14.41
CA ASP A 259 -8.86 -30.47 -14.80
C ASP A 259 -7.72 -29.48 -15.09
N ARG A 260 -8.01 -28.46 -15.91
CA ARG A 260 -7.01 -27.45 -16.26
C ARG A 260 -6.60 -26.60 -15.06
N MET A 261 -7.53 -26.24 -14.18
CA MET A 261 -7.23 -25.47 -12.96
C MET A 261 -6.24 -26.21 -12.08
N VAL A 262 -6.48 -27.49 -11.81
CA VAL A 262 -5.63 -28.31 -10.94
C VAL A 262 -4.24 -28.50 -11.55
N LYS A 263 -4.16 -28.85 -12.84
CA LYS A 263 -2.86 -29.03 -13.51
C LYS A 263 -2.06 -27.74 -13.58
N LYS A 264 -2.71 -26.62 -13.85
CA LYS A 264 -2.04 -25.31 -13.92
C LYS A 264 -1.54 -24.85 -12.55
N LEU A 265 -2.29 -25.10 -11.47
CA LEU A 265 -1.81 -24.89 -10.10
C LEU A 265 -0.56 -25.73 -9.81
N TYR A 266 -0.62 -27.03 -10.10
CA TYR A 266 0.48 -27.94 -9.84
C TYR A 266 1.74 -27.55 -10.63
N ALA A 267 1.59 -27.17 -11.90
CA ALA A 267 2.68 -26.66 -12.75
C ALA A 267 3.32 -25.37 -12.23
N ASN A 268 2.56 -24.55 -11.47
CA ASN A 268 3.04 -23.31 -10.86
C ASN A 268 3.58 -23.50 -9.43
N GLY A 269 3.90 -24.74 -9.03
CA GLY A 269 4.54 -25.04 -7.75
C GLY A 269 3.56 -25.19 -6.57
N TYR A 270 2.25 -25.13 -6.82
CA TYR A 270 1.24 -25.45 -5.82
C TYR A 270 1.06 -26.96 -5.77
N THR A 271 2.00 -27.66 -5.15
CA THR A 271 2.06 -29.13 -5.09
C THR A 271 0.87 -29.76 -4.35
N LEU A 272 0.09 -28.94 -3.62
CA LEU A 272 -0.95 -29.39 -2.70
C LEU A 272 -0.32 -30.33 -1.65
N GLY A 273 -1.03 -31.35 -1.19
CA GLY A 273 -0.57 -32.23 -0.12
C GLY A 273 -0.81 -31.61 1.26
N ASP A 274 0.11 -31.81 2.21
CA ASP A 274 0.07 -31.13 3.51
C ASP A 274 0.66 -29.72 3.37
N MET A 275 -0.21 -28.72 3.24
CA MET A 275 0.21 -27.32 3.10
C MET A 275 0.33 -26.61 4.45
N LYS A 276 0.00 -27.27 5.57
CA LYS A 276 0.03 -26.64 6.90
C LYS A 276 1.39 -25.99 7.25
N PRO A 277 2.55 -26.61 6.96
CA PRO A 277 3.86 -25.98 7.22
C PRO A 277 4.07 -24.67 6.47
N VAL A 278 3.52 -24.54 5.24
CA VAL A 278 3.62 -23.32 4.44
C VAL A 278 2.84 -22.18 5.11
N PHE A 279 1.61 -22.47 5.57
CA PHE A 279 0.79 -21.47 6.26
C PHE A 279 1.34 -21.08 7.63
N GLU A 280 1.90 -22.03 8.38
CA GLU A 280 2.60 -21.75 9.65
C GLU A 280 3.86 -20.89 9.43
N GLY A 281 4.62 -21.16 8.36
CA GLY A 281 5.76 -20.34 7.96
C GLY A 281 5.37 -18.89 7.66
N MET A 282 4.34 -18.68 6.83
CA MET A 282 3.83 -17.34 6.53
C MET A 282 3.32 -16.59 7.78
N ALA A 283 2.62 -17.29 8.69
CA ALA A 283 2.15 -16.68 9.93
C ALA A 283 3.32 -16.25 10.82
N LYS A 284 4.37 -17.07 10.90
CA LYS A 284 5.59 -16.76 11.64
C LYS A 284 6.31 -15.56 11.05
N GLU A 285 6.55 -15.53 9.73
CA GLU A 285 7.20 -14.40 9.05
C GLU A 285 6.46 -13.08 9.28
N LYS A 286 5.13 -13.10 9.20
CA LYS A 286 4.30 -11.91 9.48
C LYS A 286 4.47 -11.43 10.93
N ASN A 287 4.48 -12.35 11.89
CA ASN A 287 4.67 -12.02 13.30
C ASN A 287 6.08 -11.48 13.56
N ASP A 288 7.10 -12.09 12.96
CA ASP A 288 8.49 -11.66 13.08
C ASP A 288 8.67 -10.25 12.50
N ALA A 289 8.07 -9.95 11.34
CA ALA A 289 8.08 -8.61 10.76
C ALA A 289 7.35 -7.56 11.63
N ILE A 290 6.23 -7.93 12.27
CA ILE A 290 5.53 -7.05 13.22
C ILE A 290 6.40 -6.79 14.46
N ASN A 291 7.00 -7.85 15.01
CA ASN A 291 7.87 -7.74 16.18
C ASN A 291 9.11 -6.89 15.88
N GLN A 292 9.72 -7.06 14.71
CA GLN A 292 10.84 -6.26 14.27
C GLN A 292 10.45 -4.77 14.17
N LYS A 293 9.34 -4.45 13.50
CA LYS A 293 8.84 -3.07 13.43
C LYS A 293 8.57 -2.47 14.81
N LYS A 294 8.03 -3.25 15.74
CA LYS A 294 7.80 -2.82 17.13
C LYS A 294 9.13 -2.53 17.85
N GLN A 295 10.11 -3.42 17.72
CA GLN A 295 11.44 -3.24 18.31
C GLN A 295 12.16 -2.01 17.72
N GLU A 296 12.07 -1.79 16.41
CA GLU A 296 12.62 -0.60 15.75
C GLU A 296 11.94 0.68 16.25
N ALA A 297 10.61 0.69 16.35
CA ALA A 297 9.85 1.82 16.90
C ALA A 297 10.23 2.11 18.37
N GLU A 298 10.34 1.07 19.20
CA GLU A 298 10.79 1.19 20.59
C GLU A 298 12.23 1.72 20.68
N SER A 299 13.15 1.20 19.87
CA SER A 299 14.54 1.64 19.80
C SER A 299 14.64 3.11 19.40
N ASN A 300 13.92 3.50 18.35
CA ASN A 300 13.84 4.89 17.90
C ASN A 300 13.22 5.81 18.95
N ALA A 301 12.18 5.37 19.65
CA ALA A 301 11.57 6.14 20.74
C ALA A 301 12.54 6.32 21.92
N LYS A 302 13.32 5.30 22.26
CA LYS A 302 14.38 5.38 23.30
C LYS A 302 15.51 6.31 22.88
N ALA A 303 16.04 6.19 21.67
CA ALA A 303 17.13 7.01 21.15
C ALA A 303 16.76 8.50 21.06
N ASN A 304 15.51 8.80 20.72
CA ASN A 304 15.00 10.17 20.66
C ASN A 304 14.36 10.61 21.98
N SER A 305 14.59 9.89 23.08
CA SER A 305 14.11 10.30 24.40
C SER A 305 15.16 11.00 25.22
N LYS A 306 14.72 11.78 26.20
CA LYS A 306 15.60 12.38 27.21
C LYS A 306 16.01 11.39 28.31
N ASN A 307 15.52 10.16 28.24
CA ASN A 307 15.76 9.11 29.22
C ASN A 307 17.22 8.63 29.13
N LEU A 308 17.74 8.13 30.24
CA LEU A 308 19.05 7.48 30.30
C LEU A 308 18.81 5.99 30.51
N TYR A 309 19.41 5.15 29.67
CA TYR A 309 19.28 3.70 29.72
C TYR A 309 20.64 3.06 29.88
N ASN A 310 20.82 2.35 30.99
CA ASN A 310 21.99 1.54 31.31
C ASN A 310 23.32 2.29 31.12
N ILE A 311 23.37 3.56 31.54
CA ILE A 311 24.56 4.38 31.42
C ILE A 311 25.49 4.06 32.60
N PRO A 312 26.76 3.66 32.37
CA PRO A 312 27.71 3.42 33.45
C PRO A 312 27.82 4.63 34.38
N GLY A 313 27.80 4.38 35.68
CA GLY A 313 27.65 5.45 36.65
C GLY A 313 27.81 5.00 38.10
N TYR A 314 27.38 5.86 39.00
CA TYR A 314 27.42 5.57 40.43
C TYR A 314 26.36 6.35 41.20
N VAL A 315 26.04 5.87 42.39
CA VAL A 315 25.14 6.51 43.36
C VAL A 315 25.94 6.84 44.61
N ILE A 316 25.68 7.99 45.21
CA ILE A 316 26.13 8.38 46.55
C ILE A 316 24.89 8.37 47.44
N GLY A 317 24.86 7.42 48.38
CA GLY A 317 23.80 7.32 49.39
C GLY A 317 23.83 8.46 50.41
N LYS A 318 22.80 8.58 51.24
CA LYS A 318 22.75 9.57 52.34
C LYS A 318 23.87 9.39 53.37
N ASP A 319 24.37 8.17 53.49
CA ASP A 319 25.50 7.77 54.33
C ASP A 319 26.87 8.12 53.71
N GLY A 320 26.89 8.71 52.51
CA GLY A 320 28.11 9.02 51.76
C GLY A 320 28.72 7.81 51.05
N ILE A 321 28.09 6.63 51.12
CA ILE A 321 28.63 5.41 50.48
C ILE A 321 28.42 5.48 48.97
N LYS A 322 29.51 5.30 48.22
CA LYS A 322 29.51 5.24 46.76
C LYS A 322 29.28 3.81 46.27
N LYS A 323 28.29 3.61 45.40
CA LYS A 323 28.01 2.33 44.71
C LYS A 323 28.07 2.51 43.20
N ASN A 324 28.80 1.65 42.50
CA ASN A 324 28.94 1.70 41.04
C ASN A 324 27.98 0.71 40.35
N GLY A 325 27.61 1.02 39.10
CA GLY A 325 26.76 0.19 38.26
C GLY A 325 26.17 0.97 37.08
N GLU A 326 25.23 0.39 36.37
CA GLU A 326 24.54 1.04 35.26
C GLU A 326 23.29 1.76 35.75
N ILE A 327 23.12 3.03 35.38
CA ILE A 327 22.00 3.85 35.77
C ILE A 327 20.96 3.90 34.64
N THR A 328 19.70 3.63 34.99
CA THR A 328 18.55 3.92 34.14
C THR A 328 17.61 4.90 34.84
N ILE A 329 17.22 5.97 34.14
CA ILE A 329 16.19 6.91 34.60
C ILE A 329 15.32 7.34 33.43
N MET A 330 14.00 7.35 33.66
CA MET A 330 13.03 7.84 32.69
C MET A 330 12.54 9.22 33.12
N PHE A 331 12.81 10.23 32.31
CA PHE A 331 12.31 11.60 32.44
C PHE A 331 11.04 11.84 31.62
N GLU A 332 10.75 10.99 30.64
CA GLU A 332 9.55 11.07 29.81
C GLU A 332 9.06 9.70 29.34
N SER A 333 7.79 9.66 28.94
CA SER A 333 7.16 8.44 28.43
C SER A 333 7.59 8.14 27.00
N ILE A 334 8.14 6.94 26.79
CA ILE A 334 8.27 6.37 25.43
C ILE A 334 6.93 5.82 24.92
N ALA A 335 6.01 5.46 25.80
CA ALA A 335 4.69 4.94 25.44
C ALA A 335 3.84 6.02 24.73
N VAL A 336 3.89 7.27 25.20
CA VAL A 336 3.26 8.41 24.52
C VAL A 336 3.86 8.63 23.13
N LYS A 337 5.19 8.48 22.98
CA LYS A 337 5.87 8.57 21.66
C LYS A 337 5.46 7.44 20.71
N LEU A 338 5.00 6.31 21.25
CA LEU A 338 4.46 5.17 20.50
C LEU A 338 2.93 5.25 20.28
N GLY A 339 2.30 6.38 20.64
CA GLY A 339 0.85 6.59 20.45
C GLY A 339 -0.03 5.90 21.49
N THR A 340 0.54 5.54 22.65
CA THR A 340 -0.20 4.90 23.74
C THR A 340 -0.30 5.81 24.96
N ASN A 341 -1.42 5.73 25.67
CA ASN A 341 -1.63 6.52 26.87
C ASN A 341 -0.73 6.03 28.00
N ASP A 342 -0.25 6.97 28.81
CA ASP A 342 0.61 6.68 29.95
C ASP A 342 0.27 7.58 31.13
N THR A 343 0.14 6.98 32.30
CA THR A 343 -0.23 7.62 33.56
C THR A 343 0.91 7.62 34.58
N LYS A 344 2.11 7.16 34.20
CA LYS A 344 3.26 7.11 35.10
C LYS A 344 3.84 8.49 35.36
N VAL A 345 4.37 8.67 36.56
CA VAL A 345 5.22 9.81 36.93
C VAL A 345 6.64 9.53 36.47
N TYR A 346 7.32 10.57 35.98
CA TYR A 346 8.65 10.49 35.39
C TYR A 346 9.62 11.45 36.09
N GLY A 347 10.87 11.01 36.20
CA GLY A 347 11.97 11.73 36.85
C GLY A 347 12.01 11.60 38.37
N ASP A 348 11.11 10.85 39.00
CA ASP A 348 11.04 10.65 40.46
C ASP A 348 11.79 9.40 40.95
N ALA A 349 12.13 8.48 40.03
CA ALA A 349 12.88 7.27 40.33
C ALA A 349 13.96 6.96 39.28
N ALA A 350 15.07 6.41 39.75
CA ALA A 350 16.14 5.85 38.94
C ALA A 350 16.45 4.42 39.41
N THR A 351 17.06 3.61 38.55
CA THR A 351 17.57 2.29 38.92
C THR A 351 19.09 2.25 38.79
N LEU A 352 19.74 1.59 39.74
CA LEU A 352 21.14 1.19 39.67
C LEU A 352 21.19 -0.32 39.46
N HIS A 353 21.71 -0.74 38.33
CA HIS A 353 21.98 -2.14 38.01
C HIS A 353 23.44 -2.44 38.33
N SER A 354 23.67 -3.13 39.45
CA SER A 354 24.96 -3.74 39.76
C SER A 354 24.96 -5.20 39.29
N SER A 355 26.13 -5.85 39.27
CA SER A 355 26.30 -7.21 38.72
C SER A 355 25.28 -8.23 39.25
N ASP A 356 24.84 -8.08 40.51
CA ASP A 356 24.06 -9.10 41.21
C ASP A 356 22.66 -8.59 41.65
N LYS A 357 22.37 -7.29 41.48
CA LYS A 357 21.14 -6.69 42.02
C LYS A 357 20.76 -5.39 41.31
N THR A 358 19.45 -5.14 41.22
CA THR A 358 18.88 -3.84 40.84
C THR A 358 18.40 -3.09 42.09
N GLU A 359 18.93 -1.90 42.33
CA GLU A 359 18.48 -0.99 43.40
C GLU A 359 17.59 0.12 42.84
N PHE A 360 16.48 0.43 43.52
CA PHE A 360 15.57 1.52 43.15
C PHE A 360 15.87 2.76 43.98
N LEU A 361 16.20 3.85 43.32
CA LEU A 361 16.55 5.14 43.89
C LEU A 361 15.34 6.07 43.76
N LYS A 362 14.91 6.72 44.84
CA LYS A 362 13.80 7.67 44.80
C LYS A 362 14.30 9.09 45.04
N ALA A 363 13.81 10.05 44.27
CA ALA A 363 14.20 11.45 44.38
C ALA A 363 13.91 12.04 45.77
N LYS A 364 12.83 11.60 46.42
CA LYS A 364 12.47 12.01 47.79
C LYS A 364 13.52 11.66 48.84
N ASP A 365 14.38 10.69 48.54
CA ASP A 365 15.45 10.26 49.43
C ASP A 365 16.70 11.15 49.26
N GLY A 366 16.65 12.23 48.46
CA GLY A 366 17.76 13.19 48.35
C GLY A 366 19.07 12.59 47.84
N VAL A 367 19.00 11.41 47.21
CA VAL A 367 20.19 10.69 46.73
C VAL A 367 20.79 11.42 45.52
N LYS A 368 22.12 11.36 45.42
CA LYS A 368 22.88 11.87 44.28
C LYS A 368 23.35 10.70 43.44
N PHE A 369 23.24 10.78 42.13
CA PHE A 369 23.83 9.80 41.23
C PHE A 369 24.49 10.48 40.04
N CYS A 370 25.41 9.78 39.39
CA CYS A 370 25.98 10.21 38.13
C CYS A 370 25.84 9.08 37.11
N ALA A 371 25.48 9.44 35.89
CA ALA A 371 25.32 8.58 34.73
C ALA A 371 26.21 9.15 33.62
N GLY A 372 27.34 8.49 33.36
CA GLY A 372 28.42 9.05 32.56
C GLY A 372 28.97 10.30 33.24
N GLU A 373 29.06 11.40 32.47
CA GLU A 373 29.55 12.69 32.95
C GLU A 373 28.46 13.55 33.63
N ARG A 374 27.20 13.12 33.56
CA ARG A 374 26.05 13.89 34.05
C ARG A 374 25.68 13.45 35.45
N CYS A 375 25.58 14.38 36.38
CA CYS A 375 25.19 14.10 37.76
C CYS A 375 23.81 14.69 38.07
N PHE A 376 23.08 14.02 38.95
CA PHE A 376 21.70 14.32 39.31
C PHE A 376 21.51 14.24 40.81
N ILE A 377 20.59 15.05 41.34
CA ILE A 377 20.21 15.03 42.75
C ILE A 377 18.69 15.05 42.90
N GLY A 378 18.19 14.21 43.80
CA GLY A 378 16.78 14.22 44.17
C GLY A 378 16.44 15.46 44.99
N VAL A 379 15.47 16.26 44.53
CA VAL A 379 15.02 17.46 45.24
C VAL A 379 13.51 17.47 45.39
N GLU A 380 13.04 18.02 46.51
CA GLU A 380 11.62 18.16 46.82
C GLU A 380 11.06 19.49 46.27
N GLY A 381 9.78 19.50 45.87
CA GLY A 381 9.03 20.72 45.58
C GLY A 381 9.20 21.30 44.17
N THR A 382 9.82 20.58 43.24
CA THR A 382 10.10 21.07 41.88
C THR A 382 9.13 20.53 40.82
N SER A 383 8.29 19.54 41.14
CA SER A 383 7.20 19.15 40.25
C SER A 383 5.98 20.07 40.42
N MET A 384 5.14 20.17 39.38
CA MET A 384 3.93 21.02 39.37
C MET A 384 2.95 20.71 40.51
N PHE A 385 3.05 19.54 41.14
CA PHE A 385 2.23 19.06 42.25
C PHE A 385 3.00 18.91 43.58
N GLY A 386 4.21 19.49 43.69
CA GLY A 386 4.99 19.49 44.93
C GLY A 386 5.73 18.17 45.25
N GLY A 387 5.78 17.23 44.30
CA GLY A 387 6.55 15.98 44.42
C GLY A 387 8.05 16.16 44.17
N SER A 388 8.83 15.14 44.56
CA SER A 388 10.28 15.12 44.37
C SER A 388 10.68 14.59 43.00
N VAL A 389 11.68 15.19 42.37
CA VAL A 389 12.27 14.71 41.10
C VAL A 389 13.79 14.85 41.13
N PHE A 390 14.47 14.07 40.30
CA PHE A 390 15.87 14.22 40.02
C PHE A 390 16.09 15.37 39.05
N LEU A 391 16.94 16.32 39.44
CA LEU A 391 17.41 17.41 38.59
C LEU A 391 18.90 17.24 38.30
N GLU A 392 19.31 17.64 37.10
CA GLU A 392 20.70 17.62 36.68
C GLU A 392 21.50 18.71 37.39
N ILE A 393 22.69 18.37 37.89
CA ILE A 393 23.62 19.28 38.54
C ILE A 393 24.43 19.98 37.45
N LEU A 394 24.23 21.28 37.30
CA LEU A 394 24.98 22.11 36.35
C LEU A 394 26.18 22.81 37.00
N ALA A 395 26.10 23.07 38.29
CA ALA A 395 27.19 23.58 39.13
C ALA A 395 26.96 23.18 40.59
N GLU A 396 28.05 22.95 41.32
CA GLU A 396 28.04 22.57 42.74
C GLU A 396 29.11 23.36 43.49
N ASN A 397 28.74 23.93 44.64
CA ASN A 397 29.67 24.58 45.56
C ASN A 397 29.17 24.39 47.00
N ASN A 398 29.92 23.64 47.82
CA ASN A 398 29.62 23.34 49.23
C ASN A 398 28.15 22.95 49.49
N GLU A 399 27.70 21.84 48.89
CA GLU A 399 26.34 21.27 49.00
C GLU A 399 25.21 22.20 48.53
N SER A 400 25.57 23.23 47.79
CA SER A 400 24.65 24.13 47.11
C SER A 400 24.81 23.97 45.60
N TYR A 401 23.69 24.03 44.87
CA TYR A 401 23.61 23.57 43.48
C TYR A 401 22.86 24.55 42.60
N VAL A 402 23.34 24.69 41.36
CA VAL A 402 22.52 25.12 40.23
C VAL A 402 22.06 23.86 39.51
N LEU A 403 20.74 23.73 39.37
CA LEU A 403 20.09 22.53 38.88
C LEU A 403 19.26 22.81 37.63
N ASN A 404 19.03 21.77 36.82
CA ASN A 404 18.20 21.83 35.62
C ASN A 404 17.20 20.68 35.58
N ASP A 405 15.96 20.96 35.18
CA ASP A 405 14.99 19.90 34.88
C ASP A 405 15.21 19.39 33.46
N VAL A 406 15.70 18.16 33.31
CA VAL A 406 15.91 17.54 32.00
C VAL A 406 14.66 17.63 31.11
N ARG A 407 13.46 17.59 31.72
CA ARG A 407 12.18 17.71 31.00
C ARG A 407 11.99 19.10 30.40
N ASN A 408 12.47 20.15 31.08
CA ASN A 408 12.40 21.56 30.69
C ASN A 408 13.80 22.21 30.78
N GLN A 409 14.58 22.09 29.70
CA GLN A 409 16.00 22.48 29.70
C GLN A 409 16.25 23.98 29.93
N ASP A 410 15.22 24.82 29.77
CA ASP A 410 15.30 26.26 30.03
C ASP A 410 14.99 26.63 31.49
N ASP A 411 14.58 25.65 32.31
CA ASP A 411 14.25 25.89 33.71
C ASP A 411 15.43 25.56 34.63
N TYR A 412 16.05 26.60 35.16
CA TYR A 412 17.12 26.49 36.15
C TYR A 412 16.61 26.71 37.57
N TYR A 413 17.17 25.95 38.51
CA TYR A 413 16.79 25.97 39.92
C TYR A 413 18.02 26.21 40.79
N LEU A 414 17.83 26.92 41.90
CA LEU A 414 18.86 27.13 42.91
C LEU A 414 18.53 26.29 44.15
N LYS A 415 19.44 25.41 44.57
CA LYS A 415 19.35 24.66 45.82
C LYS A 415 20.47 25.11 46.76
N LEU A 416 20.14 25.77 47.85
CA LEU A 416 21.14 26.12 48.87
C LEU A 416 21.26 25.01 49.92
N ALA A 417 22.44 24.81 50.50
CA ALA A 417 22.71 23.74 51.46
C ALA A 417 21.80 23.80 52.69
N ASN A 418 21.55 25.02 53.20
CA ASN A 418 20.68 25.29 54.35
C ASN A 418 19.17 25.27 54.03
N GLN A 419 18.79 25.14 52.76
CA GLN A 419 17.39 25.12 52.33
C GLN A 419 16.95 23.68 52.03
N PRO A 420 15.78 23.21 52.49
CA PRO A 420 15.34 21.82 52.25
C PRO A 420 14.89 21.58 50.80
N ARG A 421 14.49 22.62 50.07
CA ARG A 421 13.92 22.54 48.71
C ARG A 421 14.74 23.35 47.73
N ALA A 422 14.65 23.03 46.44
CA ALA A 422 15.19 23.87 45.39
C ALA A 422 14.15 24.93 44.98
N VAL A 423 14.59 26.12 44.59
CA VAL A 423 13.71 27.21 44.15
C VAL A 423 13.87 27.48 42.65
N TYR A 424 12.75 27.74 41.98
CA TYR A 424 12.73 28.26 40.62
C TYR A 424 12.57 29.78 40.63
N LEU A 425 13.53 30.48 40.02
CA LEU A 425 13.61 31.94 39.97
C LEU A 425 13.42 32.50 38.54
N GLY A 426 12.72 31.75 37.69
CA GLY A 426 12.34 32.21 36.35
C GLY A 426 10.91 32.77 36.28
N GLU A 427 10.49 33.09 35.06
CA GLU A 427 9.18 33.72 34.80
C GLU A 427 8.01 32.74 34.85
N ARG A 428 8.21 31.43 34.82
CA ARG A 428 7.10 30.46 34.81
C ARG A 428 6.31 30.46 36.12
N GLY A 429 5.02 30.79 36.05
CA GLY A 429 4.05 30.70 37.15
C GLY A 429 3.02 29.61 36.93
N GLY A 430 2.27 29.25 37.99
CA GLY A 430 1.15 28.30 37.88
C GLY A 430 0.02 28.78 36.98
N PHE A 431 -0.12 30.11 36.82
CA PHE A 431 -1.03 30.76 35.88
C PHE A 431 -0.29 31.92 35.19
N GLY A 432 0.30 31.65 34.01
CA GLY A 432 1.02 32.65 33.22
C GLY A 432 2.40 33.03 33.76
N LYS A 433 2.93 34.17 33.32
CA LYS A 433 4.26 34.66 33.70
C LYS A 433 4.25 35.39 35.05
N ARG A 434 5.20 35.07 35.93
CA ARG A 434 5.48 35.78 37.17
C ARG A 434 6.04 37.17 36.84
N LYS A 435 5.53 38.19 37.52
CA LYS A 435 6.10 39.54 37.44
C LYS A 435 7.46 39.60 38.17
N PRO A 436 8.40 40.46 37.74
CA PRO A 436 9.72 40.58 38.36
C PRO A 436 9.67 40.81 39.88
N GLU A 437 8.71 41.57 40.39
CA GLU A 437 8.59 41.86 41.82
C GLU A 437 8.27 40.60 42.64
N LYS A 438 7.52 39.66 42.06
CA LYS A 438 7.23 38.37 42.69
C LYS A 438 8.46 37.46 42.68
N ILE A 439 9.27 37.50 41.62
CA ILE A 439 10.52 36.73 41.54
C ILE A 439 11.51 37.26 42.57
N LYS A 440 11.66 38.60 42.64
CA LYS A 440 12.49 39.26 43.66
C LYS A 440 12.07 38.86 45.06
N LYS A 441 10.77 38.90 45.37
CA LYS A 441 10.26 38.49 46.69
C LYS A 441 10.66 37.04 47.03
N VAL A 442 10.50 36.11 46.09
CA VAL A 442 10.89 34.71 46.28
C VAL A 442 12.41 34.58 46.45
N PHE A 443 13.20 35.34 45.71
CA PHE A 443 14.66 35.38 45.86
C PHE A 443 15.06 35.85 47.26
N ASP A 444 14.55 37.00 47.70
CA ASP A 444 14.92 37.61 48.99
C ASP A 444 14.54 36.66 50.16
N GLU A 445 13.34 36.06 50.10
CA GLU A 445 12.86 35.10 51.10
C GLU A 445 13.68 33.81 51.13
N TYR A 446 14.02 33.26 49.97
CA TYR A 446 14.71 31.97 49.88
C TYR A 446 16.22 32.07 50.15
N VAL A 447 16.88 33.07 49.56
CA VAL A 447 18.32 33.29 49.72
C VAL A 447 18.62 33.86 51.11
N SER A 448 17.73 34.71 51.65
CA SER A 448 17.81 35.25 53.01
C SER A 448 19.20 35.82 53.37
N CYS A 449 19.81 36.54 52.43
CA CYS A 449 21.11 37.18 52.62
C CYS A 449 21.05 38.66 52.22
N PRO A 450 21.17 39.60 53.18
CA PRO A 450 21.11 41.04 52.89
C PRO A 450 22.23 41.55 51.96
N SER A 451 23.35 40.84 51.89
CA SER A 451 24.50 41.21 51.05
C SER A 451 24.25 40.96 49.55
N LEU A 452 23.22 40.20 49.19
CA LEU A 452 22.89 39.88 47.80
C LEU A 452 21.70 40.70 47.33
N ASP A 453 21.88 41.42 46.22
CA ASP A 453 20.84 42.22 45.59
C ASP A 453 20.36 41.53 44.32
N PHE A 454 19.08 41.14 44.29
CA PHE A 454 18.43 40.52 43.13
C PHE A 454 18.66 41.28 41.82
N SER A 455 18.76 42.62 41.85
CA SER A 455 18.93 43.44 40.63
C SER A 455 20.25 43.17 39.88
N LYS A 456 21.23 42.57 40.55
CA LYS A 456 22.56 42.27 40.01
C LYS A 456 22.65 40.94 39.28
N TYR A 457 21.59 40.13 39.33
CA TYR A 457 21.61 38.76 38.82
C TYR A 457 20.55 38.54 37.75
N ASP A 458 20.92 37.87 36.66
CA ASP A 458 19.96 37.30 35.73
C ASP A 458 19.58 35.88 36.18
N THR A 459 18.60 35.77 37.07
CA THR A 459 18.18 34.48 37.65
C THR A 459 17.49 33.53 36.67
N LYS A 460 17.36 33.92 35.39
CA LYS A 460 16.78 33.10 34.32
C LYS A 460 17.82 32.26 33.58
N THR A 461 19.11 32.55 33.77
CA THR A 461 20.20 31.87 33.07
C THR A 461 21.00 30.99 34.02
N LYS A 462 21.69 29.97 33.46
CA LYS A 462 22.64 29.14 34.21
C LYS A 462 23.71 30.03 34.86
N GLU A 463 24.31 30.92 34.07
CA GLU A 463 25.43 31.77 34.47
C GLU A 463 25.01 32.72 35.60
N GLY A 464 23.82 33.32 35.50
CA GLY A 464 23.31 34.20 36.54
C GLY A 464 23.05 33.48 37.86
N LEU A 465 22.52 32.26 37.84
CA LEU A 465 22.36 31.46 39.07
C LEU A 465 23.69 30.94 39.62
N VAL A 466 24.70 30.68 38.77
CA VAL A 466 26.06 30.35 39.23
C VAL A 466 26.68 31.54 39.96
N ASN A 467 26.46 32.76 39.48
CA ASN A 467 26.93 33.97 40.16
C ASN A 467 26.24 34.14 41.53
N VAL A 468 24.92 33.96 41.60
CA VAL A 468 24.19 33.94 42.88
C VAL A 468 24.78 32.90 43.83
N LEU A 469 25.02 31.68 43.32
CA LEU A 469 25.56 30.58 44.11
C LEU A 469 26.93 30.96 44.69
N ASN A 470 27.85 31.46 43.87
CA ASN A 470 29.21 31.83 44.31
C ASN A 470 29.19 32.99 45.30
N ASP A 471 28.46 34.06 45.00
CA ASP A 471 28.38 35.23 45.89
C ASP A 471 27.73 34.88 47.23
N TYR A 472 26.76 33.96 47.24
CA TYR A 472 26.18 33.43 48.48
C TYR A 472 27.22 32.70 49.32
N GLN A 473 28.07 31.87 48.72
CA GLN A 473 29.12 31.17 49.46
C GLN A 473 30.18 32.15 50.01
N SER A 474 30.51 33.21 49.28
CA SER A 474 31.54 34.17 49.70
C SER A 474 31.05 35.20 50.73
N ASN A 475 29.79 35.63 50.65
CA ASN A 475 29.31 36.80 51.39
C ASN A 475 28.22 36.49 52.42
N CYS A 476 27.64 35.29 52.38
CA CYS A 476 26.45 34.94 53.16
C CYS A 476 26.65 33.71 54.04
N LYS A 477 27.56 32.80 53.67
CA LYS A 477 27.97 31.73 54.57
C LYS A 477 28.84 32.29 55.71
N LYS A 478 28.39 32.04 56.94
CA LYS A 478 29.26 31.84 58.09
C LYS A 478 29.59 30.37 58.21
#